data_AF-A0A0A1PY53-F1
#
_entry.id   AF-A0A0A1PY53-F1
#
_cell.length_a   1.000
_cell.length_b   1.000
_cell.length_c   1.000
_cell.angle_alpha   90.00
_cell.angle_beta   90.00
_cell.angle_gamma   90.00
#
_symmetry.space_group_name_H-M   'P 1'
#
loop_
_entity.id
_entity.type
_entity.pdbx_description
1 polymer ?
#
loop_
_entity_poly.entity_id
_entity_poly.type
_entity_poly.pdbx_seq_one_letter_code
_entity_poly.pdbx_strand_id
1 'polypeptide(L)' 'MAEIIPFRPRPKATEEACEIDLLLAVDIAIRDLRDLSRRLRSKASRQQAEDCRQMLERALRAVV' A
#
# COMPACT_ATOMS: atom_id res chain seq x y z
N MET A 1 11.28 34.68 -34.99
CA MET A 1 11.24 33.24 -35.32
C MET A 1 11.01 32.51 -34.01
N ALA A 2 9.96 31.70 -33.89
CA ALA A 2 9.64 31.02 -32.63
C ALA A 2 10.43 29.71 -32.56
N GLU A 3 11.16 29.52 -31.46
CA GLU A 3 11.90 28.29 -31.17
C GLU A 3 10.93 27.24 -30.64
N ILE A 4 10.78 26.13 -31.36
CA ILE A 4 9.89 25.03 -30.98
C ILE A 4 10.69 24.07 -30.10
N ILE A 5 10.32 23.96 -28.83
CA ILE A 5 10.93 23.01 -27.89
C ILE A 5 10.16 21.68 -27.96
N PRO A 6 10.75 20.58 -28.44
CA PRO A 6 10.07 19.30 -28.50
C PRO A 6 9.91 18.69 -27.10
N PHE A 7 8.70 18.22 -26.78
CA PHE A 7 8.45 17.46 -25.56
C PHE A 7 9.24 16.14 -25.61
N ARG A 8 10.06 15.88 -24.58
CA ARG A 8 10.71 14.58 -24.43
C ARG A 8 9.65 13.51 -24.10
N PRO A 9 9.61 12.38 -24.83
CA PRO A 9 8.70 11.30 -24.48
C PRO A 9 9.02 10.82 -23.06
N ARG A 10 7.97 10.70 -22.23
CA ARG A 10 8.11 10.11 -20.90
C ARG A 10 8.65 8.70 -21.09
N PRO A 11 9.74 8.31 -20.42
CA PRO A 11 10.21 6.93 -20.49
C PRO A 11 9.04 6.03 -20.10
N LYS A 12 8.75 5.02 -20.93
CA LYS A 12 7.79 3.97 -20.57
C LYS A 12 8.29 3.41 -19.24
N ALA A 13 7.47 3.48 -18.20
CA ALA A 13 7.77 2.78 -16.98
C ALA A 13 7.91 1.31 -17.37
N THR A 14 9.14 0.79 -17.31
CA THR A 14 9.36 -0.64 -17.35
C THR A 14 8.56 -1.17 -16.18
N GLU A 15 7.50 -1.91 -16.44
CA GLU A 15 6.84 -2.74 -15.44
C GLU A 15 7.85 -3.84 -15.10
N GLU A 16 8.88 -3.49 -14.34
CA GLU A 16 9.64 -4.47 -13.59
C GLU A 16 8.59 -5.14 -12.70
N ALA A 17 8.24 -6.37 -13.06
CA ALA A 17 7.39 -7.22 -12.25
C ALA A 17 8.09 -7.36 -10.90
N CYS A 18 7.76 -6.45 -9.98
CA CYS A 18 8.22 -6.55 -8.61
C CYS A 18 7.64 -7.87 -8.12
N GLU A 19 8.49 -8.89 -8.00
CA GLU A 19 8.19 -10.13 -7.33
C GLU A 19 8.02 -9.83 -5.84
N ILE A 20 6.91 -9.15 -5.51
CA ILE A 20 6.50 -8.88 -4.15
C ILE A 20 5.88 -10.16 -3.65
N ASP A 21 6.49 -10.75 -2.63
CA ASP A 21 5.84 -11.76 -1.82
C ASP A 21 4.60 -11.13 -1.17
N LEU A 22 3.44 -11.42 -1.75
CA LEU A 22 2.16 -10.87 -1.31
C LEU A 22 1.82 -11.32 0.12
N LEU A 23 2.23 -12.53 0.53
CA LEU A 23 1.97 -13.02 1.89
C LEU A 23 2.80 -12.23 2.90
N LEU A 24 4.08 -12.01 2.60
CA LEU A 24 4.96 -11.18 3.43
C LEU A 24 4.46 -9.74 3.48
N ALA A 25 4.06 -9.17 2.34
CA ALA A 25 3.55 -7.79 2.27
C ALA A 25 2.28 -7.62 3.11
N VAL A 26 1.36 -8.60 3.08
CA VAL A 26 0.15 -8.59 3.90
C VAL A 26 0.47 -8.73 5.39
N ASP A 27 1.40 -9.61 5.77
CA ASP A 27 1.82 -9.76 7.17
C ASP A 27 2.46 -8.46 7.71
N ILE A 28 3.30 -7.79 6.91
CA ILE A 28 3.86 -6.47 7.24
C ILE A 28 2.73 -5.45 7.41
N ALA A 29 1.78 -5.37 6.46
CA ALA A 29 0.67 -4.42 6.55
C ALA A 29 -0.20 -4.62 7.80
N ILE A 30 -0.45 -5.87 8.22
CA ILE A 30 -1.19 -6.18 9.44
C ILE A 30 -0.44 -5.67 10.68
N ARG A 31 0.89 -5.84 10.74
CA ARG A 31 1.73 -5.33 11.83
C ARG A 31 1.73 -3.81 11.87
N ASP A 32 1.86 -3.16 10.71
CA ASP A 32 1.85 -1.71 10.59
C ASP A 32 0.52 -1.10 11.03
N LEU A 33 -0.60 -1.67 10.62
CA LEU A 33 -1.93 -1.21 11.04
C LEU A 33 -2.12 -1.31 12.55
N ARG A 34 -1.59 -2.36 13.18
CA ARG A 34 -1.60 -2.52 14.64
C ARG A 34 -0.75 -1.47 15.35
N ASP A 35 0.39 -1.10 14.78
CA ASP A 35 1.26 -0.08 15.35
C ASP A 35 0.72 1.34 15.11
N LEU A 36 0.13 1.59 13.93
CA LEU A 36 -0.55 2.84 13.59
C LEU A 36 -1.77 3.08 14.48
N SER A 37 -2.62 2.06 14.70
CA SER A 37 -3.81 2.21 15.53
C SER A 37 -3.47 2.64 16.97
N ARG A 38 -2.30 2.26 17.49
CA ARG A 38 -1.80 2.71 18.80
C ARG A 38 -1.35 4.18 18.79
N ARG A 39 -0.79 4.65 17.67
CA ARG A 39 -0.21 6.01 17.53
C ARG A 39 -1.23 7.06 17.11
N LEU A 40 -2.27 6.67 16.39
CA LEU A 40 -3.33 7.57 15.93
C LEU A 40 -4.04 8.22 17.13
N ARG A 41 -4.38 9.50 17.04
CA ARG A 41 -5.07 10.23 18.12
C ARG A 41 -6.59 10.26 17.96
N SER A 42 -7.07 10.23 16.72
CA SER A 42 -8.50 10.21 16.41
C SER A 42 -9.08 8.82 16.62
N LYS A 43 -10.18 8.72 17.38
CA LYS A 43 -10.92 7.46 17.56
C LYS A 43 -11.41 6.88 16.24
N ALA A 44 -11.88 7.74 15.32
CA ALA A 44 -12.35 7.31 14.00
C ALA A 44 -11.21 6.68 13.18
N SER A 45 -10.03 7.30 13.19
CA SER A 45 -8.86 6.76 12.48
C SER A 45 -8.34 5.46 13.11
N ARG A 46 -8.42 5.32 14.45
CA ARG A 46 -8.10 4.05 15.13
C ARG A 46 -9.05 2.93 14.71
N GLN A 47 -10.35 3.23 14.70
CA GLN A 47 -11.37 2.26 14.31
C GLN A 47 -11.16 1.82 12.87
N GLN A 48 -10.93 2.76 11.96
CA GLN A 48 -10.66 2.46 10.55
C GLN A 48 -9.40 1.58 10.38
N ALA A 49 -8.31 1.89 11.09
CA ALA A 49 -7.10 1.07 11.03
C ALA A 49 -7.34 -0.36 11.54
N GLU A 50 -8.16 -0.51 12.58
CA GLU A 50 -8.54 -1.80 13.16
C GLU A 50 -9.45 -2.59 12.21
N ASP A 51 -10.42 -1.94 11.56
CA ASP A 51 -11.31 -2.57 10.57
C ASP A 51 -10.50 -3.06 9.35
N CYS A 52 -9.57 -2.25 8.86
CA CYS A 52 -8.64 -2.64 7.79
C CYS A 52 -7.79 -3.84 8.20
N ARG A 53 -7.27 -3.85 9.43
CA ARG A 53 -6.46 -4.95 9.97
C ARG A 53 -7.26 -6.26 9.97
N GLN A 54 -8.49 -6.21 10.47
CA GLN A 54 -9.36 -7.39 10.52
C GLN A 54 -9.72 -7.92 9.13
N MET A 55 -9.95 -7.04 8.15
CA MET A 55 -10.19 -7.43 6.77
C MET A 55 -8.99 -8.20 6.19
N LEU A 56 -7.77 -7.69 6.38
CA LEU A 56 -6.55 -8.34 5.90
C LEU A 56 -6.29 -9.68 6.61
N GLU A 57 -6.52 -9.77 7.92
CA GLU A 57 -6.38 -11.03 8.66
C GLU A 57 -7.34 -12.11 8.18
N ARG A 58 -8.59 -11.73 7.86
CA ARG A 58 -9.57 -12.67 7.28
C ARG A 58 -9.14 -13.13 5.89
N ALA A 59 -8.63 -12.22 5.06
CA ALA A 59 -8.14 -12.55 3.74
C ALA A 59 -6.93 -13.50 3.82
N LEU A 60 -5.96 -13.23 4.70
CA LEU A 60 -4.78 -14.08 4.88
C LEU A 60 -5.16 -15.50 5.34
N ARG A 61 -6.09 -15.60 6.30
CA ARG A 61 -6.62 -16.91 6.77
C ARG A 61 -7.40 -17.68 5.72
N ALA A 62 -7.92 -17.02 4.68
CA ALA A 62 -8.63 -17.70 3.60
C ALA A 62 -7.67 -18.29 2.55
N VAL A 63 -6.41 -17.83 2.54
CA VAL A 63 -5.38 -18.24 1.57
C VAL A 63 -4.43 -19.31 2.15
N VAL A 64 -4.29 -19.36 3.48
CA VAL A 64 -3.49 -20.35 4.24
C VAL A 64 -4.37 -21.48 4.72
#